data_AF-A0A2T9XSJ4-F1
#
_entry.id   AF-A0A2T9XSJ4-F1
#
_cell.length_a   1.000
_cell.length_b   1.000
_cell.length_c   1.000
_cell.angle_alpha   90.00
_cell.angle_beta   90.00
_cell.angle_gamma   90.00
#
_symmetry.space_group_name_H-M   'P 1'
#
loop_
_entity.id
_entity.type
_entity.pdbx_description
1 polymer ?
#
loop_
_entity_poly.entity_id
_entity_poly.type
_entity_poly.pdbx_seq_one_letter_code
_entity_poly.pdbx_strand_id
1 'polypeptide(L)'
;MPASSTRAIGPWMSTACASAFSLVVVVRGGPGVGKTALLDDLLAGVTGVTVLRTQGLESESPLAFGALHRLLRPLLPRLDELPRPQARTLGTAFGQDDDARVDPFVVAIATLSLLTVAAEEQPVLVVVDDAHWLDAASADALWWPPGACRRIASRSSSPRATGRRRRSVTTACPP
;
A
#
# COMPACT_ATOMS: atom_id res chain seq x y z
N MET A 1 17.43 -4.59 21.42
CA MET A 1 17.64 -3.14 21.21
C MET A 1 17.59 -2.81 19.71
N PRO A 2 16.46 -2.36 19.16
CA PRO A 2 16.36 -1.85 17.78
C PRO A 2 15.96 -0.36 17.81
N ALA A 3 16.94 0.56 17.89
CA ALA A 3 16.67 2.01 17.96
C ALA A 3 17.35 2.81 16.83
N SER A 4 18.05 2.16 15.91
CA SER A 4 18.87 2.86 14.90
C SER A 4 18.21 2.99 13.52
N SER A 5 17.13 2.26 13.23
CA SER A 5 16.49 2.27 11.90
C SER A 5 15.33 3.27 11.76
N THR A 6 14.68 3.67 12.86
CA THR A 6 13.52 4.59 12.88
C THR A 6 13.87 6.03 12.46
N ARG A 7 15.14 6.44 12.58
CA ARG A 7 15.53 7.85 12.52
C ARG A 7 15.54 8.48 11.11
N ALA A 8 15.39 7.70 10.06
CA ALA A 8 15.40 8.21 8.67
C ALA A 8 14.00 8.41 8.07
N ILE A 9 12.93 7.98 8.76
CA ILE A 9 11.57 7.92 8.19
C ILE A 9 10.62 9.04 8.68
N GLY A 10 10.79 9.49 9.92
CA GLY A 10 9.92 10.51 10.54
C GLY A 10 9.70 11.81 9.75
N PRO A 11 10.69 12.40 9.03
CA PRO A 11 10.50 13.72 8.42
C PRO A 11 9.58 13.75 7.19
N TRP A 12 9.37 12.63 6.48
CA TRP A 12 8.60 12.64 5.23
C TRP A 12 7.12 12.35 5.44
N MET A 13 6.72 11.69 6.53
CA MET A 13 5.30 11.56 6.86
C MET A 13 4.67 12.92 7.17
N SER A 14 5.33 13.76 7.95
CA SER A 14 4.86 15.13 8.23
C SER A 14 4.86 16.01 6.98
N THR A 15 5.84 15.84 6.09
CA THR A 15 5.90 16.60 4.82
C THR A 15 4.85 16.10 3.81
N ALA A 16 4.56 14.80 3.77
CA ALA A 16 3.56 14.22 2.88
C ALA A 16 2.13 14.61 3.30
N CYS A 17 1.82 14.55 4.60
CA CYS A 17 0.51 14.98 5.13
C CYS A 17 0.26 16.48 4.91
N ALA A 18 1.32 17.29 4.77
CA ALA A 18 1.22 18.73 4.53
C ALA A 18 1.09 19.11 3.04
N SER A 19 1.11 18.15 2.12
CA SER A 19 1.11 18.40 0.67
C SER A 19 -0.03 17.66 -0.03
N ALA A 20 -0.65 18.27 -1.04
CA ALA A 20 -1.75 17.68 -1.83
C ALA A 20 -1.28 16.57 -2.82
N PHE A 21 -0.22 15.83 -2.49
CA PHE A 21 0.36 14.79 -3.33
C PHE A 21 0.24 13.43 -2.66
N SER A 22 -0.09 12.39 -3.44
CA SER A 22 0.10 11.01 -3.02
C SER A 22 1.58 10.63 -3.09
N LEU A 23 2.04 9.83 -2.12
CA LEU A 23 3.41 9.34 -2.05
C LEU A 23 3.40 7.82 -1.87
N VAL A 24 4.08 7.10 -2.76
CA VAL A 24 4.28 5.66 -2.63
C VAL A 24 5.71 5.38 -2.17
N VAL A 25 5.84 4.61 -1.08
CA VAL A 25 7.12 4.18 -0.53
C VAL A 25 7.18 2.67 -0.50
N VAL A 26 8.26 2.10 -1.04
CA VAL A 26 8.48 0.65 -1.06
C VAL A 26 9.67 0.30 -0.18
N VAL A 27 9.42 -0.46 0.87
CA VAL A 27 10.46 -0.97 1.78
C VAL A 27 10.85 -2.39 1.36
N ARG A 28 12.10 -2.59 0.95
CA ARG A 28 12.65 -3.92 0.60
C ARG A 28 13.74 -4.34 1.58
N GLY A 29 13.83 -5.64 1.83
CA GLY A 29 14.81 -6.25 2.71
C GLY A 29 14.62 -7.78 2.79
N GLY A 30 15.57 -8.49 3.39
CA GLY A 30 15.47 -9.94 3.56
C GLY A 30 14.29 -10.37 4.46
N PRO A 31 13.89 -11.65 4.43
CA PRO A 31 12.97 -12.20 5.41
C PRO A 31 13.55 -12.04 6.83
N GLY A 32 12.71 -11.78 7.82
CA GLY A 32 13.14 -11.64 9.22
C GLY A 32 13.88 -10.34 9.59
N VAL A 33 14.07 -9.39 8.65
CA VAL A 33 14.76 -8.11 8.94
C VAL A 33 13.92 -7.12 9.77
N GLY A 34 12.69 -7.51 10.16
CA GLY A 34 11.81 -6.69 10.99
C GLY A 34 11.09 -5.56 10.24
N LYS A 35 10.75 -5.74 8.95
CA LYS A 35 10.01 -4.71 8.19
C LYS A 35 8.65 -4.39 8.79
N THR A 36 7.93 -5.44 9.20
CA THR A 36 6.62 -5.32 9.85
C THR A 36 6.75 -4.55 11.16
N ALA A 37 7.73 -4.91 12.00
CA ALA A 37 8.01 -4.19 13.25
C ALA A 37 8.40 -2.71 13.00
N LEU A 38 9.13 -2.42 11.92
CA LEU A 38 9.45 -1.06 11.51
C LEU A 38 8.20 -0.28 11.07
N LEU A 39 7.28 -0.92 10.35
CA LEU A 39 6.01 -0.31 9.98
C LEU A 39 5.11 -0.09 11.20
N ASP A 40 5.04 -1.05 12.13
CA ASP A 40 4.27 -0.91 13.37
C ASP A 40 4.80 0.24 14.25
N ASP A 41 6.13 0.35 14.39
CA ASP A 41 6.79 1.47 15.10
C ASP A 41 6.49 2.83 14.43
N LEU A 42 6.49 2.85 13.10
CA LEU A 42 6.13 4.05 12.33
C LEU A 42 4.68 4.45 12.58
N LEU A 43 3.76 3.49 12.48
CA LEU A 43 2.32 3.69 12.64
C LEU A 43 1.95 4.13 14.06
N ALA A 44 2.67 3.66 15.09
CA ALA A 44 2.44 4.04 16.48
C ALA A 44 2.60 5.55 16.73
N GLY A 45 3.39 6.24 15.90
CA GLY A 45 3.62 7.69 16.02
C GLY A 45 2.71 8.56 15.15
N VAL A 46 1.87 7.98 14.29
CA VAL A 46 1.04 8.76 13.36
C VAL A 46 -0.30 9.10 13.98
N THR A 47 -0.64 10.38 14.01
CA THR A 47 -1.93 10.88 14.49
C THR A 47 -2.57 11.76 13.43
N GLY A 48 -3.91 11.83 13.41
CA GLY A 48 -4.65 12.62 12.42
C GLY A 48 -4.58 12.08 11.00
N VAL A 49 -4.39 10.76 10.83
CA VAL A 49 -4.44 10.07 9.54
C VAL A 49 -5.32 8.83 9.64
N THR A 50 -5.97 8.48 8.54
CA THR A 50 -6.70 7.22 8.38
C THR A 50 -5.72 6.15 7.88
N VAL A 51 -5.38 5.18 8.74
CA VAL A 51 -4.50 4.07 8.36
C VAL A 51 -5.32 2.90 7.82
N LEU A 52 -5.07 2.50 6.58
CA LEU A 52 -5.63 1.31 5.95
C LEU A 52 -4.50 0.31 5.73
N ARG A 53 -4.66 -0.92 6.22
CA ARG A 53 -3.62 -1.95 6.15
C ARG A 53 -4.15 -3.22 5.50
N THR A 54 -3.33 -3.84 4.66
CA THR A 54 -3.55 -5.18 4.14
C THR A 54 -2.23 -5.95 4.07
N GLN A 55 -2.30 -7.26 3.91
CA GLN A 55 -1.14 -8.14 3.81
C GLN A 55 -1.36 -9.16 2.69
N GLY A 56 -0.36 -9.37 1.84
CA GLY A 56 -0.35 -10.48 0.90
C GLY A 56 -0.35 -11.82 1.65
N LEU A 57 -1.29 -12.70 1.31
CA LEU A 57 -1.40 -14.02 1.90
C LEU A 57 -1.25 -15.06 0.80
N GLU A 58 -0.26 -15.94 0.92
CA GLU A 58 0.03 -16.94 -0.11
C GLU A 58 -1.21 -17.78 -0.47
N SER A 59 -1.98 -18.19 0.54
CA SER A 59 -3.23 -18.94 0.40
C SER A 59 -4.34 -18.18 -0.32
N GLU A 60 -4.31 -16.85 -0.32
CA GLU A 60 -5.32 -15.99 -0.95
C GLU A 60 -4.86 -15.42 -2.30
N SER A 61 -3.62 -15.68 -2.72
CA SER A 61 -3.13 -15.26 -4.04
C SER A 61 -4.03 -15.67 -5.24
N PRO A 62 -4.75 -16.82 -5.24
CA PRO A 62 -5.70 -17.12 -6.32
C PRO A 62 -7.07 -16.45 -6.16
N LEU A 63 -7.37 -15.82 -5.02
CA LEU A 63 -8.66 -15.20 -4.72
C LEU A 63 -8.62 -13.72 -5.14
N ALA A 64 -9.24 -13.42 -6.28
CA ALA A 64 -9.30 -12.05 -6.79
C ALA A 64 -9.92 -11.09 -5.76
N PHE A 65 -9.28 -9.93 -5.60
CA PHE A 65 -9.70 -8.82 -4.73
C PHE A 65 -9.70 -9.12 -3.23
N GLY A 66 -9.16 -10.25 -2.77
CA GLY A 66 -9.13 -10.61 -1.36
C GLY A 66 -8.34 -9.61 -0.51
N ALA A 67 -7.17 -9.18 -0.98
CA ALA A 67 -6.38 -8.19 -0.27
C ALA A 67 -6.97 -6.77 -0.35
N LEU A 68 -7.59 -6.42 -1.48
CA LEU A 68 -8.29 -5.14 -1.66
C LEU A 68 -9.52 -5.04 -0.77
N HIS A 69 -10.31 -6.10 -0.66
CA HIS A 69 -11.47 -6.15 0.23
C HIS A 69 -11.05 -5.92 1.69
N ARG A 70 -9.99 -6.60 2.15
CA ARG A 70 -9.44 -6.40 3.50
C ARG A 70 -8.97 -4.97 3.73
N LEU A 71 -8.34 -4.36 2.72
CA LEU A 71 -7.86 -2.99 2.78
C LEU A 71 -9.03 -1.99 2.87
N LEU A 72 -10.06 -2.14 2.04
CA LEU A 72 -11.18 -1.21 1.93
C LEU A 72 -12.31 -1.48 2.93
N ARG A 73 -12.25 -2.59 3.67
CA ARG A 73 -13.25 -2.96 4.70
C ARG A 73 -13.65 -1.80 5.63
N PRO A 74 -12.71 -0.97 6.16
CA PRO A 74 -13.07 0.17 7.00
C PRO A 74 -13.85 1.28 6.27
N LEU A 75 -13.71 1.35 4.94
CA LEU A 75 -14.35 2.35 4.08
C LEU A 75 -15.63 1.87 3.41
N LEU A 76 -16.00 0.59 3.55
CA LEU A 76 -17.24 0.06 2.94
C LEU A 76 -18.52 0.81 3.33
N PRO A 77 -18.69 1.34 4.56
CA PRO A 77 -19.84 2.19 4.89
C PRO A 77 -19.97 3.47 4.04
N ARG A 78 -18.91 3.85 3.34
CA ARG A 78 -18.82 5.06 2.50
C ARG A 78 -19.04 4.78 1.02
N LEU A 79 -19.38 3.55 0.63
CA LEU A 79 -19.63 3.20 -0.76
C LEU A 79 -20.76 4.03 -1.39
N ASP A 80 -21.74 4.45 -0.58
CA ASP A 80 -22.88 5.27 -1.03
C ASP A 80 -22.47 6.70 -1.41
N GLU A 81 -21.26 7.14 -1.06
CA GLU A 81 -20.68 8.43 -1.47
C GLU A 81 -20.11 8.36 -2.90
N LEU A 82 -19.97 7.16 -3.48
CA LEU A 82 -19.46 6.98 -4.84
C LEU A 82 -20.58 7.03 -5.89
N PRO A 83 -20.25 7.36 -7.15
CA PRO A 83 -21.12 7.10 -8.29
C PRO A 83 -21.58 5.63 -8.29
N ARG A 84 -22.89 5.41 -8.44
CA ARG A 84 -23.51 4.07 -8.40
C ARG A 84 -22.78 2.98 -9.21
N PRO A 85 -22.25 3.24 -10.42
CA PRO A 85 -21.50 2.22 -11.15
C PRO A 85 -20.24 1.75 -10.41
N GLN A 86 -19.52 2.66 -9.77
CA GLN A 86 -18.30 2.36 -9.02
C GLN A 86 -18.62 1.58 -7.74
N ALA A 87 -19.62 2.02 -6.98
CA ALA A 87 -20.08 1.33 -5.77
C ALA A 87 -20.51 -0.11 -6.08
N ARG A 88 -21.30 -0.30 -7.15
CA ARG A 88 -21.71 -1.64 -7.61
C ARG A 88 -20.53 -2.51 -8.01
N THR A 89 -19.59 -1.97 -8.78
CA THR A 89 -18.42 -2.75 -9.19
C THR A 89 -17.58 -3.20 -8.00
N LEU A 90 -17.40 -2.37 -6.96
CA LEU A 90 -16.74 -2.81 -5.72
C LEU A 90 -17.58 -3.87 -4.99
N GLY A 91 -18.89 -3.70 -4.91
CA GLY A 91 -19.79 -4.70 -4.31
C GLY A 91 -19.68 -6.06 -4.99
N THR A 92 -19.76 -6.10 -6.33
CA THR A 92 -19.56 -7.32 -7.13
C THR A 92 -18.15 -7.90 -6.95
N ALA A 93 -17.10 -7.07 -6.97
CA ALA A 93 -15.73 -7.52 -6.77
C ALA A 93 -15.50 -8.17 -5.39
N PHE A 94 -16.29 -7.77 -4.38
CA PHE A 94 -16.23 -8.32 -3.03
C PHE A 94 -17.26 -9.44 -2.76
N GLY A 95 -17.92 -9.94 -3.80
CA GLY A 95 -18.88 -11.05 -3.69
C GLY A 95 -20.20 -10.67 -3.02
N GLN A 96 -20.59 -9.39 -3.08
CA GLN A 96 -21.91 -8.92 -2.60
C GLN A 96 -23.00 -9.08 -3.67
N ASP A 97 -22.61 -9.19 -4.95
CA ASP A 97 -23.49 -9.40 -6.10
C ASP A 97 -22.86 -10.47 -7.02
N ASP A 98 -23.58 -11.56 -7.29
CA ASP A 98 -23.04 -12.75 -8.01
C ASP A 98 -23.17 -12.68 -9.55
N ASP A 99 -23.92 -11.72 -10.10
CA ASP A 99 -24.36 -11.76 -11.51
C ASP A 99 -23.66 -10.78 -12.47
N ALA A 100 -22.71 -9.97 -12.00
CA ALA A 100 -22.08 -8.93 -12.81
C ALA A 100 -20.61 -9.24 -13.17
N ARG A 101 -20.21 -8.94 -14.40
CA ARG A 101 -18.80 -8.94 -14.79
C ARG A 101 -18.08 -7.78 -14.09
N VAL A 102 -17.01 -8.10 -13.38
CA VAL A 102 -16.14 -7.10 -12.77
C VAL A 102 -15.17 -6.56 -13.82
N ASP A 103 -15.20 -5.26 -14.07
CA ASP A 103 -14.20 -4.57 -14.87
C ASP A 103 -13.05 -4.10 -13.94
N PRO A 104 -11.83 -4.65 -14.06
CA PRO A 104 -10.69 -4.28 -13.22
C PRO A 104 -10.35 -2.79 -13.27
N PHE A 105 -10.59 -2.13 -14.42
CA PHE A 105 -10.36 -0.69 -14.54
C PHE A 105 -11.33 0.10 -13.68
N VAL A 106 -12.61 -0.30 -13.67
CA VAL A 106 -13.64 0.35 -12.84
C VAL A 106 -13.37 0.08 -11.35
N VAL A 107 -12.85 -1.10 -10.98
CA VAL A 107 -12.39 -1.38 -9.60
C VAL A 107 -11.25 -0.43 -9.19
N ALA A 108 -10.26 -0.21 -10.04
CA ALA A 108 -9.15 0.70 -9.76
C ALA A 108 -9.64 2.15 -9.57
N ILE A 109 -10.52 2.63 -10.46
CA ILE A 109 -11.12 3.96 -10.33
C ILE A 109 -11.97 4.07 -9.06
N ALA A 110 -12.83 3.09 -8.78
CA ALA A 110 -13.66 3.09 -7.59
C ALA A 110 -12.83 3.07 -6.30
N THR A 111 -11.74 2.31 -6.28
CA THR A 111 -10.76 2.28 -5.18
C THR A 111 -10.15 3.66 -4.96
N LEU A 112 -9.66 4.31 -6.02
CA LEU A 112 -9.11 5.65 -5.95
C LEU A 112 -10.15 6.66 -5.45
N SER A 113 -11.38 6.60 -5.97
CA SER A 113 -12.47 7.48 -5.55
C SER A 113 -12.81 7.29 -4.09
N LEU A 114 -12.87 6.05 -3.59
CA LEU A 114 -13.14 5.77 -2.18
C LEU A 114 -12.03 6.27 -1.24
N LEU A 115 -10.76 6.08 -1.65
CA LEU A 115 -9.62 6.65 -0.93
C LEU A 115 -9.63 8.18 -0.95
N THR A 116 -10.08 8.79 -2.04
CA THR A 116 -10.22 10.25 -2.16
C THR A 116 -11.28 10.77 -1.20
N VAL A 117 -12.45 10.13 -1.19
CA VAL A 117 -13.55 10.41 -0.28
C VAL A 117 -13.09 10.30 1.18
N ALA A 118 -12.31 9.26 1.52
CA ALA A 118 -11.70 9.13 2.84
C ALA A 118 -10.68 10.23 3.16
N ALA A 119 -9.92 10.68 2.16
CA ALA A 119 -8.91 11.73 2.29
C ALA A 119 -9.48 13.13 2.51
N GLU A 120 -10.77 13.37 2.23
CA GLU A 120 -11.44 14.65 2.49
C GLU A 120 -11.56 14.95 3.99
N GLU A 121 -11.65 13.92 4.83
CA GLU A 121 -11.71 14.09 6.29
C GLU A 121 -10.30 14.17 6.90
N GLN A 122 -9.44 13.21 6.55
CA GLN A 122 -8.08 13.09 7.08
C GLN A 122 -7.18 12.41 6.04
N PRO A 123 -5.87 12.75 5.97
CA PRO A 123 -4.93 12.06 5.10
C PRO A 123 -5.00 10.53 5.25
N VAL A 124 -5.00 9.82 4.12
CA VAL A 124 -5.07 8.35 4.11
C VAL A 124 -3.67 7.75 3.93
N LEU A 125 -3.30 6.83 4.81
CA LEU A 125 -2.07 6.04 4.72
C LEU A 125 -2.43 4.59 4.40
N VAL A 126 -2.05 4.14 3.21
CA VAL A 126 -2.20 2.74 2.79
C VAL A 126 -0.92 1.96 3.06
N VAL A 127 -1.03 0.87 3.81
CA VAL A 127 0.07 -0.03 4.17
C VAL A 127 -0.20 -1.41 3.59
N VAL A 128 0.76 -1.91 2.81
CA VAL A 128 0.71 -3.25 2.21
C VAL A 128 1.91 -4.05 2.69
N ASP A 129 1.66 -5.04 3.53
CA ASP A 129 2.66 -6.02 3.94
C ASP A 129 2.73 -7.19 2.95
N ASP A 130 3.90 -7.82 2.85
CA ASP A 130 4.12 -9.00 2.01
C ASP A 130 3.52 -8.90 0.60
N ALA A 131 3.71 -7.73 -0.05
CA ALA A 131 3.09 -7.40 -1.34
C ALA A 131 3.35 -8.42 -2.48
N HIS A 132 4.39 -9.25 -2.34
CA HIS A 132 4.72 -10.34 -3.25
C HIS A 132 3.73 -11.52 -3.21
N TRP A 133 2.88 -11.59 -2.18
CA TRP A 133 1.80 -12.55 -2.02
C TRP A 133 0.41 -11.91 -2.21
N LEU A 134 0.33 -10.68 -2.72
CA LEU A 134 -0.97 -10.12 -3.11
C LEU A 134 -1.57 -10.91 -4.25
N ASP A 135 -2.90 -11.02 -4.24
CA ASP A 135 -3.63 -11.44 -5.43
C ASP A 135 -3.44 -10.40 -6.54
N ALA A 136 -3.35 -10.87 -7.79
CA ALA A 136 -3.01 -10.03 -8.93
C ALA A 136 -4.01 -8.89 -9.14
N ALA A 137 -5.30 -9.17 -8.95
CA ALA A 137 -6.36 -8.20 -9.14
C ALA A 137 -6.30 -7.04 -8.13
N SER A 138 -5.98 -7.32 -6.86
CA SER A 138 -5.72 -6.30 -5.85
C SER A 138 -4.45 -5.51 -6.13
N ALA A 139 -3.39 -6.17 -6.60
CA ALA A 139 -2.14 -5.49 -6.93
C ALA A 139 -2.35 -4.49 -8.08
N ASP A 140 -3.09 -4.88 -9.11
CA ASP A 140 -3.43 -4.02 -10.25
C ASP A 140 -4.28 -2.82 -9.82
N ALA A 141 -5.28 -3.06 -8.95
CA ALA A 141 -6.14 -2.00 -8.42
C ALA A 141 -5.37 -0.97 -7.56
N LEU A 142 -4.32 -1.40 -6.84
CA LEU A 142 -3.55 -0.54 -5.93
C LEU A 142 -2.36 0.16 -6.59
N TRP A 143 -1.81 -0.39 -7.67
CA TRP A 143 -0.64 0.17 -8.36
C TRP A 143 -0.99 1.40 -9.22
N TRP A 144 -2.26 1.58 -9.58
CA TRP A 144 -2.72 2.74 -10.32
C TRP A 144 -2.96 3.93 -9.37
N PRO A 145 -2.04 4.92 -9.30
CA PRO A 145 -1.89 5.85 -10.40
C PRO A 145 -0.42 6.07 -10.86
N PRO A 146 -0.17 6.13 -12.18
CA PRO A 146 1.15 6.40 -12.75
C PRO A 146 1.54 7.87 -12.55
N GLY A 147 2.14 8.21 -11.40
CA GLY A 147 2.65 9.58 -11.17
C GLY A 147 3.27 9.86 -9.81
N ALA A 148 3.02 9.04 -8.79
CA ALA A 148 3.33 9.37 -7.38
C ALA A 148 4.52 8.61 -6.77
N CYS A 149 5.19 7.75 -7.54
CA CYS A 149 6.26 6.89 -7.01
C CYS A 149 7.58 7.64 -6.84
N ARG A 150 7.80 8.25 -5.67
CA ARG A 150 9.14 8.72 -5.27
C ARG A 150 9.89 7.58 -4.58
N ARG A 151 10.82 6.95 -5.31
CA ARG A 151 11.70 5.89 -4.79
C ARG A 151 12.66 6.44 -3.74
N ILE A 152 12.40 6.16 -2.46
CA ILE A 152 13.37 6.39 -1.37
C ILE A 152 14.12 5.10 -1.12
N ALA A 153 15.36 5.01 -1.63
CA ALA A 153 16.25 3.90 -1.32
C ALA A 153 16.82 4.07 0.09
N SER A 154 16.49 3.17 1.01
CA SER A 154 17.22 3.08 2.27
C SER A 154 18.63 2.53 2.00
N ARG A 155 19.65 3.34 2.28
CA ARG A 155 21.04 2.84 2.31
C ARG A 155 21.20 2.01 3.57
N SER A 156 21.46 0.72 3.42
CA SER A 156 22.07 -0.06 4.49
C SER A 156 23.51 0.43 4.69
N SER A 157 23.73 1.26 5.70
CA SER A 157 25.08 1.46 6.24
C SER A 157 25.45 0.21 7.04
N SER A 158 26.02 -0.79 6.36
CA SER A 158 26.78 -1.83 7.05
C SER A 158 27.97 -1.16 7.77
N PRO A 159 28.24 -1.46 9.05
CA PRO A 159 29.49 -1.06 9.68
C PRO A 159 30.64 -1.75 8.92
N ARG A 160 31.60 -0.94 8.46
CA ARG A 160 32.81 -1.34 7.73
C ARG A 160 33.31 -2.75 8.08
N ALA A 161 33.28 -3.65 7.09
CA ALA A 161 34.29 -4.68 6.94
C ALA A 161 35.15 -4.29 5.73
N THR A 162 36.43 -4.08 5.99
CA THR A 162 37.53 -3.92 5.02
C THR A 162 37.49 -5.02 3.97
N GLY A 163 37.48 -4.67 2.67
CA GLY A 163 37.71 -5.64 1.58
C GLY A 163 36.84 -5.46 0.33
N ARG A 164 37.23 -4.52 -0.53
CA ARG A 164 37.18 -4.57 -2.01
C ARG A 164 36.09 -5.42 -2.71
N ARG A 165 35.09 -4.70 -3.28
CA ARG A 165 34.33 -4.89 -4.57
C ARG A 165 33.79 -6.30 -4.90
N ARG A 166 32.50 -6.47 -5.24
CA ARG A 166 31.76 -5.84 -6.36
C ARG A 166 30.25 -5.77 -6.07
N ARG A 167 29.64 -4.69 -6.57
CA ARG A 167 28.20 -4.39 -6.52
C ARG A 167 27.55 -4.84 -7.82
N SER A 168 26.42 -5.54 -7.72
CA SER A 168 25.41 -5.59 -8.76
C SER A 168 24.06 -5.59 -8.04
N VAL A 169 23.29 -4.50 -8.13
CA VAL A 169 21.86 -4.53 -7.83
C VAL A 169 21.17 -4.20 -9.14
N THR A 170 20.58 -5.25 -9.71
CA THR A 170 19.81 -5.22 -10.95
C THR A 170 18.48 -4.51 -10.69
N THR A 171 18.22 -3.48 -11.47
CA THR A 171 16.90 -2.89 -11.67
C THR A 171 16.03 -3.92 -12.37
N ALA A 172 14.87 -4.24 -11.80
CA ALA A 172 13.79 -4.89 -12.53
C ALA A 172 12.46 -4.27 -12.07
N CYS A 173 11.84 -3.49 -12.96
CA CYS A 173 10.39 -3.47 -13.06
C CYS A 173 9.93 -4.89 -13.44
N PRO A 174 8.83 -5.42 -12.90
CA PRO A 174 8.09 -6.45 -13.62
C PRO A 174 7.39 -5.80 -14.84
N PRO A 175 7.07 -6.59 -15.89
CA PRO A 175 6.56 -6.10 -17.18
C PRO A 175 5.23 -5.34 -17.06
#